data_AF-A0A816RA45-F1
#
_entry.id   AF-A0A816RA45-F1
#
_cell.length_a   1.000
_cell.length_b   1.000
_cell.length_c   1.000
_cell.angle_alpha   90.00
_cell.angle_beta   90.00
_cell.angle_gamma   90.00
#
_symmetry.space_group_name_H-M   'P 1'
#
loop_
_entity.id
_entity.type
_entity.pdbx_description
1 polymer ?
#
loop_
_entity_poly.entity_id
_entity_poly.type
_entity_poly.pdbx_seq_one_letter_code
_entity_poly.pdbx_strand_id
1 'polypeptide(L)'
;MKVLFAMFLPLLVSVSSQAVVQKPNTGNFLRCLRDQSNPKNPITKAIFTPQNSTFTSSYVSYTKNKRYSNPNDTNIIAIVEAKHESHVQTTVVCAKSNAIQIRIRSGGHDYEAFLESNASNHKRSE
;
A
#
# COMPACT_ATOMS: atom_id res chain seq x y z
N MET A 1 4.96 -55.02 -33.87
CA MET A 1 5.75 -54.10 -33.02
C MET A 1 6.36 -53.02 -33.92
N LYS A 2 5.81 -51.80 -33.88
CA LYS A 2 6.48 -50.58 -34.32
C LYS A 2 6.00 -49.50 -33.35
N VAL A 3 6.75 -49.33 -32.28
CA VAL A 3 6.52 -48.30 -31.27
C VAL A 3 6.87 -46.95 -31.89
N LEU A 4 5.88 -46.07 -31.78
CA LEU A 4 5.89 -44.61 -31.94
C LEU A 4 7.21 -43.96 -31.54
N PHE A 5 7.57 -42.87 -32.23
CA PHE A 5 7.92 -41.62 -31.55
C PHE A 5 7.72 -40.43 -32.51
N ALA A 6 6.46 -40.02 -32.68
CA ALA A 6 6.18 -38.71 -33.24
C ALA A 6 6.62 -37.69 -32.18
N MET A 7 7.72 -36.97 -32.44
CA MET A 7 8.15 -35.82 -31.65
C MET A 7 7.08 -34.72 -31.76
N PHE A 8 6.07 -34.78 -30.88
CA PHE A 8 5.27 -33.62 -30.55
C PHE A 8 6.06 -32.83 -29.51
N LEU A 9 6.84 -31.85 -29.98
CA LEU A 9 7.42 -30.83 -29.10
C LEU A 9 6.27 -29.92 -28.65
N PRO A 10 5.84 -29.92 -27.38
CA PRO A 10 4.84 -28.97 -26.94
C PRO A 10 5.49 -27.58 -27.00
N LEU A 11 5.00 -26.72 -27.89
CA LEU A 11 5.40 -25.32 -27.94
C LEU A 11 4.97 -24.69 -26.60
N LEU A 12 5.91 -24.53 -25.67
CA LEU A 12 5.71 -23.80 -24.42
C LEU A 12 5.49 -22.33 -24.78
N VAL A 13 4.25 -21.95 -25.06
CA VAL A 13 3.86 -20.56 -25.20
C VAL A 13 3.93 -19.94 -23.81
N SER A 14 5.06 -19.30 -23.49
CA SER A 14 5.18 -18.49 -22.29
C SER A 14 4.30 -17.26 -22.45
N VAL A 15 3.08 -17.30 -21.94
CA VAL A 15 2.24 -16.12 -21.80
C VAL A 15 2.85 -15.27 -20.69
N SER A 16 3.70 -14.32 -21.08
CA SER A 16 4.21 -13.30 -20.16
C SER A 16 3.09 -12.31 -19.87
N SER A 17 2.37 -12.51 -18.77
CA SER A 17 1.43 -11.52 -18.26
C SER A 17 2.22 -10.32 -17.73
N GLN A 18 2.26 -9.23 -18.49
CA GLN A 18 2.80 -7.96 -17.98
C GLN A 18 1.86 -7.43 -16.91
N ALA A 19 2.32 -7.33 -15.67
CA ALA A 19 1.60 -6.61 -14.63
C ALA A 19 1.62 -5.12 -14.98
N VAL A 20 0.48 -4.57 -15.39
CA VAL A 20 0.33 -3.12 -15.57
C VAL A 20 0.41 -2.49 -14.19
N VAL A 21 1.52 -1.80 -13.89
CA VAL A 21 1.64 -0.97 -12.69
C VAL A 21 0.71 0.23 -12.88
N GLN A 22 -0.54 0.10 -12.44
CA GLN A 22 -1.47 1.22 -12.42
C GLN A 22 -0.99 2.22 -11.37
N LYS A 23 -0.81 3.48 -11.77
CA LYS A 23 -0.54 4.56 -10.83
C LYS A 23 -1.73 4.65 -9.85
N PRO A 24 -1.51 4.59 -8.53
CA PRO A 24 -2.59 4.66 -7.57
C PRO A 24 -3.36 5.97 -7.76
N ASN A 25 -4.69 5.87 -7.86
CA ASN A 25 -5.54 7.05 -8.02
C ASN A 25 -5.78 7.71 -6.67
N THR A 26 -4.77 8.46 -6.21
CA THR A 26 -4.77 9.21 -4.96
C THR A 26 -5.99 10.13 -4.81
N GLY A 27 -6.39 10.81 -5.90
CA GLY A 27 -7.54 11.72 -5.87
C GLY A 27 -8.85 10.99 -5.57
N ASN A 28 -9.09 9.86 -6.25
CA ASN A 28 -10.30 9.05 -6.04
C ASN A 28 -10.32 8.40 -4.65
N PHE A 29 -9.16 8.02 -4.12
CA PHE A 29 -9.06 7.51 -2.75
C PHE A 29 -9.44 8.57 -1.71
N LEU A 30 -8.85 9.76 -1.78
CA LEU A 30 -9.16 10.85 -0.85
C LEU A 30 -10.63 11.27 -0.93
N ARG A 31 -11.19 11.25 -2.14
CA ARG A 31 -12.62 11.49 -2.36
C ARG A 31 -13.47 10.38 -1.72
N CYS A 32 -13.16 9.12 -1.98
CA CYS A 32 -13.85 7.97 -1.39
C CYS A 32 -13.87 8.04 0.14
N LEU A 33 -12.74 8.37 0.78
CA LEU A 33 -12.67 8.49 2.23
C LEU A 33 -13.68 9.53 2.77
N ARG A 34 -13.82 10.67 2.09
CA ARG A 34 -14.76 11.72 2.47
C ARG A 34 -16.21 11.29 2.23
N ASP A 35 -16.48 10.69 1.08
CA ASP A 35 -17.82 10.29 0.65
C ASP A 35 -18.38 9.13 1.50
N GLN A 36 -17.51 8.20 1.93
CA GLN A 36 -17.86 7.03 2.75
C GLN A 36 -17.67 7.29 4.26
N SER A 37 -17.48 8.56 4.66
CA SER A 37 -17.31 8.93 6.05
C SER A 37 -18.61 8.74 6.83
N ASN A 38 -18.50 8.15 8.03
CA ASN A 38 -19.64 8.12 8.95
C ASN A 38 -19.98 9.56 9.42
N PRO A 39 -21.22 10.04 9.30
CA PRO A 39 -21.59 11.39 9.72
C PRO A 39 -21.44 11.64 11.22
N LYS A 40 -21.62 10.59 12.05
CA LYS A 40 -21.45 10.66 13.51
C LYS A 40 -19.98 10.70 13.93
N ASN A 41 -19.11 10.12 13.11
CA ASN A 41 -17.66 10.05 13.34
C ASN A 41 -16.90 10.43 12.06
N PRO A 42 -16.76 11.75 11.77
CA PRO A 42 -16.17 12.21 10.53
C PRO A 42 -14.67 11.91 10.43
N ILE A 43 -14.24 11.33 9.30
CA ILE A 43 -12.84 10.96 9.07
C ILE A 43 -11.95 12.15 8.64
N THR A 44 -12.52 13.30 8.27
CA THR A 44 -11.77 14.43 7.69
C THR A 44 -10.61 14.92 8.56
N LYS A 45 -10.79 14.96 9.89
CA LYS A 45 -9.74 15.39 10.85
C LYS A 45 -8.70 14.29 11.13
N ALA A 46 -8.92 13.08 10.63
CA ALA A 46 -8.03 11.94 10.76
C ALA A 46 -7.14 11.73 9.52
N ILE A 47 -7.31 12.52 8.46
CA ILE A 47 -6.57 12.36 7.20
C ILE A 47 -5.47 13.42 7.11
N PHE A 48 -4.22 12.97 6.99
CA PHE A 48 -3.06 13.83 6.74
C PHE A 48 -2.44 13.49 5.39
N THR A 49 -2.34 14.49 4.51
CA THR A 49 -1.73 14.35 3.17
C THR A 49 -0.44 15.16 3.08
N PRO A 50 0.52 14.82 2.20
CA PRO A 50 1.79 15.56 2.06
C PRO A 50 1.67 17.07 1.86
N GLN A 51 0.54 17.56 1.36
CA GLN A 51 0.29 19.00 1.20
C GLN A 51 -0.08 19.73 2.51
N ASN A 52 -0.37 19.01 3.59
CA ASN A 52 -0.67 19.62 4.88
C ASN A 52 0.64 19.97 5.60
N SER A 53 0.74 21.19 6.17
CA SER A 53 1.90 21.60 6.98
C SER A 53 2.16 20.70 8.20
N THR A 54 1.12 20.03 8.70
CA THR A 54 1.20 19.06 9.80
C THR A 54 1.57 17.65 9.37
N PHE A 55 1.77 17.39 8.08
CA PHE A 55 2.07 16.06 7.58
C PHE A 55 3.39 15.54 8.13
N THR A 56 4.45 16.35 8.08
CA THR A 56 5.77 15.98 8.59
C THR A 56 5.75 15.74 10.09
N SER A 57 5.08 16.60 10.88
CA SER A 57 5.00 16.42 12.33
C SER A 57 4.19 15.18 12.72
N SER A 58 3.08 14.91 12.02
CA SER A 58 2.30 13.69 12.21
C SER A 58 3.13 12.48 11.84
N TYR A 59 3.76 12.49 10.66
CA TYR A 59 4.63 11.42 10.19
C TYR A 59 5.77 11.11 11.17
N VAL A 60 6.49 12.13 11.65
CA VAL A 60 7.59 12.00 12.62
C VAL A 60 7.11 11.51 13.99
N SER A 61 5.95 11.97 14.47
CA SER A 61 5.35 11.46 15.71
C SER A 61 5.06 9.95 15.60
N TYR A 62 4.63 9.49 14.42
CA TYR A 62 4.38 8.08 14.13
C TYR A 62 5.65 7.28 13.79
N THR A 63 6.71 7.91 13.27
CA THR A 63 8.00 7.28 13.00
C THR A 63 8.95 7.48 14.19
N LYS A 64 8.88 6.56 15.17
CA LYS A 64 9.85 6.51 16.30
C LYS A 64 11.32 6.33 15.85
N ASN A 65 11.58 5.98 14.59
CA ASN A 65 12.91 5.77 14.03
C ASN A 65 13.33 6.97 13.15
N LYS A 66 14.37 7.70 13.59
CA LYS A 66 14.95 8.86 12.90
C LYS A 66 15.52 8.55 11.50
N ARG A 67 15.76 7.28 11.16
CA ARG A 67 16.20 6.88 9.80
C ARG A 67 15.10 7.02 8.74
N TYR A 68 13.83 7.09 9.15
CA TYR A 68 12.68 7.24 8.25
C TYR A 68 12.02 8.61 8.40
N SER A 69 12.78 9.66 8.70
CA SER A 69 12.24 11.01 8.93
C SER A 69 11.91 11.77 7.65
N ASN A 70 12.36 11.30 6.48
CA ASN A 70 12.04 11.95 5.22
C ASN A 70 10.77 11.35 4.60
N PRO A 71 9.61 12.04 4.66
CA PRO A 71 8.40 11.58 4.01
C PRO A 71 8.54 11.48 2.49
N ASN A 72 9.48 12.20 1.86
CA ASN A 72 9.69 12.15 0.41
C ASN A 72 10.39 10.87 -0.06
N ASP A 73 11.09 10.13 0.82
CA ASP A 73 11.72 8.85 0.49
C ASP A 73 10.71 7.70 0.42
N THR A 74 9.49 7.92 0.94
CA THR A 74 8.40 6.96 0.92
C THR A 74 7.26 7.53 0.08
N ASN A 75 6.79 6.80 -0.94
CA ASN A 75 5.60 7.17 -1.71
C ASN A 75 4.32 7.10 -0.84
N ILE A 76 4.19 7.97 0.16
CA ILE A 76 3.04 8.03 1.08
C ILE A 76 2.00 8.95 0.48
N ILE A 77 0.82 8.38 0.27
CA ILE A 77 -0.34 9.09 -0.30
C ILE A 77 -1.09 9.87 0.79
N ALA A 78 -1.33 9.22 1.93
CA ALA A 78 -1.98 9.80 3.09
C ALA A 78 -1.68 8.97 4.35
N ILE A 79 -1.78 9.60 5.51
CA ILE A 79 -1.81 8.95 6.82
C ILE A 79 -3.25 9.07 7.34
N VAL A 80 -3.82 7.95 7.81
CA VAL A 80 -5.13 7.93 8.45
C VAL A 80 -4.96 7.56 9.92
N GLU A 81 -5.17 8.53 10.81
CA GLU A 81 -5.21 8.32 12.26
C GLU A 81 -6.63 7.91 12.68
N ALA A 82 -6.89 6.61 12.67
CA ALA A 82 -8.21 6.09 13.02
C ALA A 82 -8.54 6.34 14.50
N LYS A 83 -9.56 7.17 14.77
CA LYS A 83 -10.08 7.49 16.12
C LYS A 83 -11.37 6.74 16.46
N HIS A 84 -11.97 6.13 15.45
CA HIS A 84 -13.20 5.36 15.55
C HIS A 84 -13.11 4.17 14.58
N GLU A 85 -13.74 3.05 14.91
CA GLU A 85 -13.75 1.82 14.09
C GLU A 85 -14.22 2.06 12.65
N SER A 86 -15.17 2.98 12.46
CA SER A 86 -15.65 3.37 11.13
C SER A 86 -14.56 3.97 10.27
N HIS A 87 -13.55 4.64 10.84
CA HIS A 87 -12.43 5.17 10.07
C HIS A 87 -11.61 4.03 9.46
N VAL A 88 -11.43 2.93 10.21
CA VAL A 88 -10.70 1.74 9.72
C VAL A 88 -11.47 1.10 8.57
N GLN A 89 -12.78 0.87 8.77
CA GLN A 89 -13.66 0.28 7.76
C GLN A 89 -13.65 1.10 6.45
N THR A 90 -13.91 2.41 6.55
CA THR A 90 -13.88 3.34 5.41
C THR A 90 -12.52 3.31 4.71
N THR A 91 -11.42 3.29 5.47
CA THR A 91 -10.06 3.24 4.89
C THR A 91 -9.81 1.96 4.10
N VAL A 92 -10.18 0.80 4.65
CA VAL A 92 -10.00 -0.50 4.00
C VAL A 92 -10.82 -0.59 2.71
N VAL A 93 -12.09 -0.18 2.76
CA VAL A 93 -12.98 -0.18 1.58
C VAL A 93 -12.42 0.73 0.49
N CYS A 94 -12.07 1.97 0.83
CA CYS A 94 -11.59 2.92 -0.16
C CYS A 94 -10.23 2.56 -0.73
N ALA A 95 -9.31 2.00 0.07
CA ALA A 95 -8.02 1.56 -0.45
C ALA A 95 -8.17 0.40 -1.43
N LYS A 96 -9.02 -0.58 -1.09
CA LYS A 96 -9.31 -1.72 -1.96
C LYS A 96 -9.89 -1.26 -3.31
N SER A 97 -10.87 -0.36 -3.29
CA SER A 97 -11.53 0.15 -4.51
C SER A 97 -10.61 1.01 -5.39
N ASN A 98 -9.52 1.54 -4.83
CA ASN A 98 -8.58 2.41 -5.55
C ASN A 98 -7.19 1.77 -5.74
N ALA A 99 -7.05 0.46 -5.50
CA ALA A 99 -5.80 -0.29 -5.60
C ALA A 99 -4.63 0.35 -4.81
N ILE A 100 -4.93 0.86 -3.60
CA ILE A 100 -3.93 1.46 -2.71
C ILE A 100 -3.48 0.44 -1.68
N GLN A 101 -2.16 0.31 -1.51
CA GLN A 101 -1.57 -0.49 -0.45
C GLN A 101 -1.71 0.23 0.90
N ILE A 102 -2.28 -0.46 1.88
CA ILE A 102 -2.32 0.01 3.28
C ILE A 102 -1.12 -0.57 4.03
N ARG A 103 -0.48 0.27 4.84
CA ARG A 103 0.48 -0.15 5.88
C ARG A 103 -0.09 0.24 7.23
N ILE A 104 -0.28 -0.73 8.12
CA ILE A 104 -0.87 -0.53 9.44
C ILE A 104 0.26 -0.38 10.46
N ARG A 105 0.13 0.57 11.38
CA ARG A 105 1.07 0.77 12.49
C ARG A 105 0.30 0.93 13.79
N SER A 106 0.78 0.27 14.83
CA SER A 106 0.31 0.42 16.22
C SER A 106 1.44 0.98 17.07
N GLY A 107 1.13 1.46 18.29
CA GLY A 107 2.11 2.04 19.22
C GLY A 107 3.08 1.04 19.88
N GLY A 108 2.89 -0.26 19.64
CA GLY A 108 3.64 -1.37 20.25
C GLY A 108 5.13 -1.40 19.89
N HIS A 109 5.90 -2.11 20.71
CA HIS A 109 7.38 -2.17 20.78
C HIS A 109 8.11 -2.71 19.54
N ASP A 110 7.52 -2.62 18.35
CA ASP A 110 8.15 -2.98 17.09
C ASP A 110 9.17 -1.91 16.71
N TYR A 111 10.38 -2.04 17.25
CA TYR A 111 11.58 -1.39 16.74
C TYR A 111 11.88 -1.80 15.28
N GLU A 112 11.27 -2.90 14.80
CA GLU A 112 11.42 -3.46 13.47
C GLU A 112 10.14 -3.28 12.64
N ALA A 113 9.59 -2.07 12.56
CA ALA A 113 8.63 -1.75 11.50
C ALA A 113 9.38 -1.67 10.16
N PHE A 114 9.64 -2.84 9.57
CA PHE A 114 10.28 -3.04 8.27
C PHE A 114 9.46 -2.28 7.20
N LEU A 115 9.89 -1.05 6.90
CA LEU A 115 9.53 -0.40 5.65
C LEU A 115 10.43 -1.04 4.62
N GLU A 116 9.94 -2.10 3.97
CA GLU A 116 10.63 -2.75 2.88
C GLU A 116 10.90 -1.70 1.79
N SER A 117 12.16 -1.24 1.77
CA SER A 117 12.82 -0.64 0.64
C SER A 117 13.01 -1.74 -0.39
N ASN A 118 12.51 -1.53 -1.61
CA ASN A 118 12.82 -2.29 -2.82
C ASN A 118 13.46 -3.67 -2.61
N ALA A 119 12.65 -4.73 -2.66
CA ALA A 119 13.14 -6.05 -3.05
C ALA A 119 13.55 -6.02 -4.53
N SER A 120 14.65 -5.33 -4.82
CA SER A 120 15.46 -5.60 -6.01
C SER A 120 16.39 -6.76 -5.66
N ASN A 121 16.15 -7.89 -6.32
CA ASN A 121 17.01 -9.08 -6.39
C ASN A 121 17.16 -9.93 -5.11
N HIS A 122 16.35 -10.98 -5.01
CA HIS A 122 16.88 -12.27 -4.55
C HIS A 122 16.44 -13.37 -5.52
N LYS A 123 17.38 -13.74 -6.39
CA LYS A 123 17.38 -14.96 -7.19
C LYS A 123 17.18 -16.13 -6.23
N ARG A 124 16.12 -16.93 -6.40
CA ARG A 124 16.01 -18.22 -5.73
C ARG A 124 16.90 -19.20 -6.49
N SER A 125 18.08 -19.45 -5.95
CA SER A 125 18.93 -20.59 -6.28
C SER A 125 19.34 -21.22 -4.96
N GLU A 126 18.53 -22.19 -4.54
CA GLU A 126 18.88 -23.53 -4.07
C GLU A 126 17.57 -24.30 -3.82
#